data_AF-A0A662FMB6-F1
#
_entry.id   AF-A0A662FMB6-F1
#
_cell.length_a   1.000
_cell.length_b   1.000
_cell.length_c   1.000
_cell.angle_alpha   90.00
_cell.angle_beta   90.00
_cell.angle_gamma   90.00
#
_symmetry.space_group_name_H-M   'P 1'
#
loop_
_entity.id
_entity.type
_entity.pdbx_description
1 polymer ?
#
loop_
_entity_poly.entity_id
_entity_poly.type
_entity_poly.pdbx_seq_one_letter_code
_entity_poly.pdbx_strand_id
1 'polypeptide(L)' 'MAKYVPLKASFMLFSIIGFFVSILYVPEFSKTWAFAFALLFSLMFIASLLSMTRFVEKKV' A
#
# COMPACT_ATOMS: atom_id res chain seq x y z
N MET A 1 -6.12 -20.13 16.24
CA MET A 1 -5.40 -18.84 16.27
C MET A 1 -4.85 -18.56 14.88
N ALA A 2 -5.38 -17.56 14.16
CA ALA A 2 -4.79 -17.14 12.90
C ALA A 2 -3.43 -16.49 13.20
N LYS A 3 -2.35 -17.08 12.70
CA LYS A 3 -1.00 -16.51 12.82
C LYS A 3 -1.00 -15.19 12.04
N TYR A 4 -1.03 -14.07 12.75
CA TYR A 4 -0.81 -12.75 12.14
C TYR A 4 0.64 -12.70 11.68
N VAL A 5 0.86 -13.11 10.43
CA VAL A 5 2.13 -12.93 9.75
C VAL A 5 2.17 -11.47 9.31
N PRO A 6 3.18 -10.68 9.72
CA PRO A 6 3.31 -9.31 9.26
C PRO A 6 3.27 -9.28 7.72
N LEU A 7 2.56 -8.30 7.15
CA LEU A 7 2.53 -8.11 5.70
C LEU A 7 3.97 -8.09 5.17
N LYS A 8 4.24 -8.87 4.11
CA LYS A 8 5.57 -8.96 3.51
C LYS A 8 6.02 -7.55 3.09
N ALA A 9 7.30 -7.23 3.29
CA ALA A 9 7.90 -5.96 2.86
C ALA A 9 7.69 -5.69 1.36
N SER A 10 7.56 -6.74 0.54
CA SER A 10 7.19 -6.65 -0.87
C SER A 10 5.86 -5.92 -1.08
N PHE A 11 4.86 -6.10 -0.21
CA PHE A 11 3.55 -5.44 -0.31
C PHE A 11 3.68 -3.92 -0.17
N MET A 12 4.49 -3.46 0.79
CA MET A 12 4.81 -2.04 0.96
C MET A 12 5.50 -1.50 -0.29
N LEU A 13 6.53 -2.20 -0.81
CA LEU A 13 7.22 -1.80 -2.05
C LEU A 13 6.28 -1.73 -3.25
N PHE A 14 5.38 -2.71 -3.43
CA PHE A 14 4.39 -2.69 -4.49
C PHE A 14 3.44 -1.50 -4.37
N SER A 15 3.00 -1.13 -3.16
CA SER A 15 2.15 0.05 -2.98
C SER A 15 2.87 1.36 -3.31
N ILE A 16 4.16 1.48 -2.97
CA ILE A 16 4.97 2.67 -3.33
C ILE A 16 5.12 2.77 -4.85
N ILE A 17 5.56 1.68 -5.49
CA ILE A 17 5.77 1.66 -6.94
C ILE A 17 4.45 1.91 -7.68
N GLY A 18 3.37 1.24 -7.26
CA GLY A 18 2.05 1.41 -7.84
C GLY A 18 1.53 2.84 -7.73
N PHE A 19 1.77 3.51 -6.59
CA PHE A 19 1.43 4.92 -6.41
C PHE A 19 2.18 5.84 -7.40
N PHE A 20 3.49 5.64 -7.56
CA PHE A 20 4.29 6.42 -8.52
C PHE A 20 3.86 6.16 -9.97
N VAL A 21 3.62 4.90 -10.35
CA VAL A 21 3.09 4.56 -11.68
C VAL A 21 1.75 5.23 -11.93
N SER A 22 0.87 5.25 -10.92
CA SER A 22 -0.44 5.87 -11.00
C SER A 22 -0.40 7.37 -11.23
N ILE A 23 0.61 8.08 -10.71
CA ILE A 23 0.70 9.55 -10.82
C ILE A 23 1.54 9.96 -12.04
N LEU A 24 2.53 9.18 -12.43
CA LEU A 24 3.45 9.55 -13.52
C LEU A 24 2.94 9.06 -14.89
N TYR A 25 2.38 7.86 -14.97
CA TYR A 25 2.04 7.22 -16.25
C TYR A 25 0.54 7.17 -16.54
N VAL A 26 -0.30 6.85 -15.55
CA VAL A 26 -1.74 6.67 -15.77
C VAL A 26 -2.49 7.96 -16.18
N PRO A 27 -2.10 9.19 -15.77
CA PRO A 27 -2.84 10.40 -16.17
C PRO A 27 -2.80 10.67 -17.67
N GLU A 28 -1.79 10.17 -18.39
CA GLU A 28 -1.70 10.27 -19.85
C GLU A 28 -2.83 9.50 -20.55
N PHE A 29 -3.31 8.41 -19.94
CA PHE A 29 -4.40 7.58 -20.46
C PHE A 29 -5.75 8.03 -19.93
N SER A 30 -5.86 8.23 -18.61
CA SER A 30 -7.11 8.66 -17.99
C SER A 30 -6.88 9.20 -16.57
N LYS A 31 -7.25 10.46 -16.37
CA LYS A 31 -7.18 11.14 -15.07
C LYS A 31 -8.06 10.47 -14.00
N THR A 32 -9.22 9.94 -14.40
CA THR A 32 -10.14 9.25 -13.50
C THR A 32 -9.52 7.96 -12.95
N TRP A 33 -8.88 7.17 -13.81
CA TRP A 33 -8.20 5.94 -13.40
C TRP A 33 -6.93 6.24 -12.60
N ALA A 34 -6.19 7.29 -12.95
CA ALA A 34 -5.02 7.73 -12.18
C ALA A 34 -5.40 8.09 -10.73
N PHE A 35 -6.52 8.76 -10.53
CA PHE A 35 -7.01 9.06 -9.18
C PHE A 35 -7.44 7.80 -8.42
N ALA A 36 -8.21 6.92 -9.06
CA ALA A 36 -8.68 5.68 -8.43
C ALA A 36 -7.52 4.78 -7.99
N PHE A 37 -6.52 4.59 -8.85
CA PHE A 37 -5.33 3.78 -8.52
C PHE A 37 -4.46 4.46 -7.46
N ALA A 38 -4.25 5.78 -7.52
CA ALA A 38 -3.48 6.49 -6.50
C ALA A 38 -4.14 6.36 -5.11
N LEU A 39 -5.47 6.44 -5.05
CA LEU A 39 -6.24 6.24 -3.82
C LEU A 39 -6.11 4.80 -3.31
N LEU A 40 -6.24 3.80 -4.18
CA LEU A 40 -6.06 2.39 -3.86
C LEU A 40 -4.66 2.12 -3.27
N PHE A 41 -3.61 2.57 -3.95
CA PHE A 41 -2.23 2.34 -3.50
C PHE A 41 -1.90 3.09 -2.21
N SER A 42 -2.48 4.28 -2.01
CA SER A 42 -2.37 5.01 -0.74
C SER A 42 -3.01 4.23 0.42
N LEU A 43 -4.21 3.65 0.22
CA LEU A 43 -4.85 2.79 1.21
C LEU A 43 -4.02 1.53 1.51
N MET A 44 -3.47 0.89 0.48
CA MET A 44 -2.57 -0.26 0.65
C MET A 44 -1.32 0.10 1.46
N PHE A 45 -0.76 1.29 1.21
CA PHE A 45 0.40 1.79 1.95
C PHE A 45 0.06 2.01 3.43
N ILE A 46 -1.05 2.69 3.73
CA ILE A 46 -1.54 2.89 5.11
C ILE A 46 -1.79 1.54 5.80
N ALA A 47 -2.45 0.60 5.12
CA ALA A 47 -2.70 -0.74 5.64
C ALA A 47 -1.39 -1.49 5.96
N SER A 48 -0.36 -1.31 5.12
CA SER A 48 0.96 -1.92 5.35
C SER A 48 1.63 -1.36 6.60
N LEU A 49 1.55 -0.04 6.83
CA LEU A 49 2.06 0.61 8.03
C LEU A 49 1.33 0.08 9.27
N LEU A 50 -0.01 0.07 9.26
CA LEU A 50 -0.81 -0.46 10.36
C LEU A 50 -0.50 -1.94 10.68
N SER A 51 -0.26 -2.75 9.65
CA SER A 51 0.11 -4.15 9.82
C SER A 51 1.48 -4.31 10.49
N MET A 52 2.43 -3.43 10.19
CA MET A 52 3.77 -3.46 10.80
C MET A 52 3.72 -2.94 12.24
N THR A 53 2.95 -1.88 12.51
CA THR A 53 2.85 -1.26 13.85
C THR A 53 2.14 -2.18 14.86
N ARG A 54 1.05 -2.87 14.48
CA ARG A 54 0.35 -3.84 15.37
C ARG A 54 1.24 -4.98 15.86
N PHE A 55 2.34 -5.25 15.17
CA PHE A 55 3.29 -6.28 15.58
C PHE A 55 4.26 -5.79 16.66
N VAL A 56 4.55 -4.49 16.73
CA VAL A 56 5.43 -3.89 17.75
C VAL A 56 4.78 -3.95 19.14
N GLU A 57 3.48 -3.68 19.21
CA GLU A 57 2.74 -3.61 20.48
C GLU A 57 2.51 -4.99 21.13
N LYS A 58 2.50 -6.06 20.34
CA LYS A 58 2.27 -7.43 20.83
C LYS A 58 3.55 -8.14 21.34
N LYS A 59 4.68 -7.44 21.35
CA LYS A 59 6.00 -7.96 21.77
C LYS A 59 6.46 -7.44 23.14
N VAL A 60 5.64 -6.66 23.85
CA VAL A 60 5.90 -6.18 25.21
C VAL A 60 5.11 -7.01 26.20
#